data_AF-A0A9Q0FXI5-F1
#
_entry.id   AF-A0A9Q0FXI5-F1
#
_cell.length_a   1.000
_cell.length_b   1.000
_cell.length_c   1.000
_cell.angle_alpha   90.00
_cell.angle_beta   90.00
_cell.angle_gamma   90.00
#
_symmetry.space_group_name_H-M   'P 1'
#
loop_
_entity.id
_entity.type
_entity.pdbx_description
1 polymer ?
#
loop_
_entity_poly.entity_id
_entity_poly.type
_entity_poly.pdbx_seq_one_letter_code
_entity_poly.pdbx_strand_id
1 'polypeptide(L)'
;MHMDPGLDDLHAWDYWVPNGNASFLSRFCLLIFSFLLLRYIGRASGIPHFYDRGAFESSQIDEWLDYAPILSSGSEFENACKYIDSFLEKRTFLVGHSLSIADIAIWSGLAGTGVRWESLRKSKKFTNLVRWFNSIAAEYSDALNEVTSTYIGKKGSGKPVVAKPKGAQVVNGAIPEKGKTGTGPSSEVDLPGAEIGKVRLRFAPEPSGFLHIGHSKAALLNQYFAQRYQGQLILRFDDTNPAKESSEFVENLMKDVETLGVKYVAVTHTSDYFPQLMEMAEKLIREGKAYVDDTPQEQMRKERMDGIESKCRNNSIEENLKLWKEMITGSERGLKCCLRGKLDMQDPNKSLRDPVYYRSNPVPHHRIGAKYKIYPTYDFACPFVDALEGITHALRSSEYHDRNAQYERILQDMRLRKVNIYEFSRLNMVYTLLSKRNLRWFVENGKVEGWDDPRFPTVQGIVRRGLKIEALVQFILEQ
;
A
#
# COMPACT_ATOMS: atom_id res chain seq x y z
N MET A 1 15.75 47.71 -6.84
CA MET A 1 14.98 48.40 -5.80
C MET A 1 13.58 47.80 -5.82
N HIS A 2 13.14 47.32 -4.66
CA HIS A 2 11.90 46.56 -4.36
C HIS A 2 11.84 45.09 -4.81
N MET A 3 12.32 44.24 -3.90
CA MET A 3 11.83 42.89 -3.66
C MET A 3 10.48 42.98 -2.92
N ASP A 4 9.55 42.07 -3.23
CA ASP A 4 8.29 41.85 -2.52
C ASP A 4 8.42 40.56 -1.66
N PRO A 5 7.89 40.52 -0.42
CA PRO A 5 8.27 39.59 0.63
C PRO A 5 7.31 38.40 0.74
N GLY A 6 7.88 37.20 0.90
CA GLY A 6 7.14 35.96 1.18
C GLY A 6 8.02 34.90 1.83
N LEU A 7 9.05 35.35 2.56
CA LEU A 7 10.06 34.54 3.24
C LEU A 7 10.12 34.96 4.72
N ASP A 8 9.01 34.82 5.42
CA ASP A 8 8.97 34.97 6.88
C ASP A 8 7.96 33.96 7.44
N ASP A 9 8.41 32.72 7.61
CA ASP A 9 7.79 31.73 8.52
C ASP A 9 8.83 30.70 9.00
N LEU A 10 10.06 31.17 9.25
CA LEU A 10 11.15 30.40 9.87
C LEU A 10 11.37 30.75 11.36
N HIS A 11 10.50 31.55 11.97
CA HIS A 11 10.62 31.99 13.36
C HIS A 11 9.74 31.24 14.39
N ALA A 12 9.18 30.08 14.05
CA ALA A 12 8.38 29.28 15.00
C ALA A 12 9.20 28.27 15.85
N TRP A 13 10.53 28.39 15.92
CA TRP A 13 11.41 27.40 16.57
C TRP A 13 11.98 27.82 17.94
N ASP A 14 11.75 29.06 18.41
CA ASP A 14 12.39 29.59 19.63
C ASP A 14 11.47 29.72 20.86
N TYR A 15 10.29 29.10 20.86
CA TYR A 15 9.44 29.04 22.05
C TYR A 15 8.98 27.63 22.31
N TRP A 16 9.73 26.77 23.00
CA TRP A 16 9.17 25.57 23.65
C TRP A 16 10.13 24.94 24.68
N VAL A 17 10.54 25.70 25.70
CA VAL A 17 10.85 25.15 27.04
C VAL A 17 10.37 26.19 28.05
N PRO A 18 9.29 25.90 28.81
CA PRO A 18 9.56 25.51 30.20
C PRO A 18 8.61 24.45 30.77
N ASN A 19 9.16 23.75 31.76
CA ASN A 19 8.53 22.91 32.78
C ASN A 19 8.30 21.44 32.40
N GLY A 20 9.16 20.61 32.98
CA GLY A 20 9.01 19.17 33.00
C GLY A 20 7.70 18.77 33.66
N ASN A 21 6.99 17.86 33.00
CA ASN A 21 6.16 16.79 33.54
C ASN A 21 5.29 16.23 32.43
N ALA A 22 5.30 14.91 32.27
CA ALA A 22 4.32 14.04 31.60
C ALA A 22 3.98 14.27 30.10
N SER A 23 4.18 15.45 29.51
CA SER A 23 3.84 15.73 28.09
C SER A 23 4.89 15.24 27.08
N PHE A 24 6.05 14.77 27.55
CA PHE A 24 7.09 14.22 26.69
C PHE A 24 6.75 12.80 26.19
N LEU A 25 6.05 12.01 27.02
CA LEU A 25 5.66 10.63 26.70
C LEU A 25 4.48 10.56 25.71
N SER A 26 3.59 11.56 25.71
CA SER A 26 2.45 11.61 24.77
C SER A 26 2.87 11.85 23.32
N ARG A 27 4.01 12.53 23.12
CA ARG A 27 4.61 12.78 21.79
C ARG A 27 5.56 11.66 21.33
N PHE A 28 5.72 10.61 22.13
CA PHE A 28 6.79 9.62 22.01
C PHE A 28 6.55 8.56 20.92
N CYS A 29 5.29 8.31 20.52
CA CYS A 29 4.98 7.05 19.83
C CYS A 29 4.54 7.15 18.36
N LEU A 30 4.79 8.28 17.68
CA LEU A 30 4.45 8.47 16.26
C LEU A 30 5.42 7.77 15.29
N LEU A 31 6.34 6.94 15.81
CA LEU A 31 7.63 6.69 15.16
C LEU A 31 8.02 5.21 15.13
N ILE A 32 7.04 4.34 14.84
CA ILE A 32 7.25 2.89 14.73
C ILE A 32 8.09 2.49 13.48
N PHE A 33 8.56 3.43 12.65
CA PHE A 33 9.36 3.09 11.46
C PHE A 33 10.71 3.79 11.32
N SER A 34 11.27 4.31 12.41
CA SER A 34 12.69 4.68 12.42
C SER A 34 13.28 4.56 13.82
N PHE A 35 13.93 3.44 14.13
CA PHE A 35 14.74 3.30 15.35
C PHE A 35 15.84 4.36 15.43
N LEU A 36 16.25 4.93 14.28
CA LEU A 36 17.12 6.11 14.22
C LEU A 36 16.48 7.34 14.90
N LEU A 37 15.17 7.51 14.77
CA LEU A 37 14.46 8.61 15.41
C LEU A 37 14.20 8.34 16.89
N LEU A 38 13.95 7.08 17.28
CA LEU A 38 13.95 6.68 18.70
C LEU A 38 15.32 6.93 19.35
N ARG A 39 16.42 6.63 18.65
CA ARG A 39 17.78 6.97 19.11
C ARG A 39 17.98 8.48 19.24
N TYR A 40 17.59 9.24 18.21
CA TYR A 40 17.68 10.70 18.23
C TYR A 40 16.88 11.28 19.40
N ILE A 41 15.63 10.85 19.58
CA ILE A 41 14.76 11.31 20.67
C ILE A 41 15.30 10.87 22.02
N GLY A 42 15.75 9.63 22.17
CA GLY A 42 16.36 9.14 23.39
C GLY A 42 17.52 10.04 23.82
N ARG A 43 18.44 10.34 22.89
CA ARG A 43 19.58 11.25 23.09
C ARG A 43 19.15 12.69 23.37
N ALA A 44 18.11 13.18 22.70
CA ALA A 44 17.65 14.57 22.81
C ALA A 44 16.68 14.83 23.98
N SER A 45 16.08 13.78 24.56
CA SER A 45 15.01 13.89 25.56
C SER A 45 15.45 14.52 26.88
N GLY A 46 16.74 14.42 27.21
CA GLY A 46 17.28 14.81 28.51
C GLY A 46 16.67 14.03 29.69
N ILE A 47 15.86 12.99 29.44
CA ILE A 47 15.27 12.18 30.50
C ILE A 47 16.40 11.37 31.13
N PRO A 48 16.69 11.57 32.43
CA PRO A 48 17.73 10.82 33.11
C PRO A 48 17.49 9.34 32.92
N HIS A 49 18.56 8.60 32.63
CA HIS A 49 18.51 7.15 32.58
C HIS A 49 17.70 6.56 31.39
N PHE A 50 17.19 7.37 30.46
CA PHE A 50 16.34 6.84 29.40
C PHE A 50 17.08 6.36 28.14
N TYR A 51 18.23 6.99 27.83
CA TYR A 51 19.10 6.60 26.71
C TYR A 51 20.59 6.81 27.03
N ASP A 52 20.95 7.99 27.52
CA ASP A 52 22.36 8.36 27.74
C ASP A 52 22.79 8.04 29.18
N ARG A 53 23.51 6.94 29.35
CA ARG A 53 24.06 6.50 30.63
C ARG A 53 25.55 6.15 30.53
N GLY A 54 26.21 6.62 29.48
CA GLY A 54 27.56 6.25 29.11
C GLY A 54 27.60 5.22 27.98
N ALA A 55 28.76 5.15 27.32
CA ALA A 55 28.92 4.46 26.04
C ALA A 55 28.51 2.98 26.05
N PHE A 56 28.71 2.28 27.18
CA PHE A 56 28.37 0.85 27.30
C PHE A 56 26.85 0.63 27.29
N GLU A 57 26.12 1.26 28.20
CA GLU A 57 24.66 1.06 28.30
C GLU A 57 23.94 1.63 27.07
N SER A 58 24.40 2.75 26.50
CA SER A 58 23.85 3.27 25.25
C SER A 58 24.07 2.33 24.06
N SER A 59 25.19 1.59 24.02
CA SER A 59 25.42 0.56 22.99
C SER A 59 24.49 -0.64 23.15
N GLN A 60 24.22 -1.06 24.40
CA GLN A 60 23.23 -2.13 24.67
C GLN A 60 21.80 -1.70 24.32
N ILE A 61 21.47 -0.43 24.56
CA ILE A 61 20.19 0.13 24.12
C ILE A 61 20.09 0.08 22.60
N ASP A 62 21.15 0.47 21.88
CA ASP A 62 21.16 0.44 20.42
C ASP A 62 20.99 -0.98 19.86
N GLU A 63 21.62 -1.98 20.49
CA GLU A 63 21.43 -3.40 20.16
C GLU A 63 19.96 -3.84 20.31
N TRP A 64 19.31 -3.49 21.43
CA TRP A 64 17.90 -3.82 21.64
C TRP A 64 16.95 -3.11 20.67
N LEU A 65 17.26 -1.88 20.28
CA LEU A 65 16.49 -1.16 19.27
C LEU A 65 16.64 -1.80 17.88
N ASP A 66 17.82 -2.32 17.53
CA ASP A 66 18.02 -3.09 16.29
C ASP A 66 17.37 -4.48 16.36
N TYR A 67 17.23 -5.07 17.55
CA TYR A 67 16.59 -6.37 17.76
C TYR A 67 15.05 -6.30 17.75
N ALA A 68 14.47 -5.22 18.28
CA ALA A 68 13.02 -5.03 18.39
C ALA A 68 12.19 -5.33 17.11
N PRO A 69 12.61 -4.97 15.88
CA PRO A 69 11.82 -5.26 14.68
C PRO A 69 11.61 -6.76 14.40
N ILE A 70 12.45 -7.66 14.95
CA ILE A 70 12.26 -9.11 14.82
C ILE A 70 10.93 -9.55 15.44
N LEU A 71 10.41 -8.84 16.44
CA LEU A 71 9.09 -9.11 17.04
C LEU A 71 7.92 -8.88 16.08
N SER A 72 8.13 -8.15 14.98
CA SER A 72 7.14 -7.99 13.91
C SER A 72 7.26 -9.08 12.84
N SER A 73 8.32 -9.89 12.85
CA SER A 73 8.56 -10.97 11.89
C SER A 73 7.70 -12.20 12.19
N GLY A 74 6.93 -12.64 11.19
CA GLY A 74 5.99 -13.76 11.32
C GLY A 74 6.64 -15.07 11.76
N SER A 75 7.72 -15.48 11.11
CA SER A 75 8.41 -16.76 11.35
C SER A 75 9.35 -16.75 12.55
N GLU A 76 9.93 -15.60 12.89
CA GLU A 76 10.98 -15.50 13.94
C GLU A 76 10.47 -15.10 15.32
N PHE A 77 9.24 -14.60 15.42
CA PHE A 77 8.67 -14.08 16.67
C PHE A 77 8.81 -15.01 17.88
N GLU A 78 8.51 -16.30 17.76
CA GLU A 78 8.62 -17.22 18.91
C GLU A 78 10.07 -17.47 19.33
N ASN A 79 11.01 -17.50 18.37
CA ASN A 79 12.44 -17.57 18.67
C ASN A 79 12.91 -16.27 19.33
N ALA A 80 12.40 -15.12 18.88
CA ALA A 80 12.67 -13.86 19.51
C ALA A 80 12.14 -13.79 20.95
N CYS A 81 10.90 -14.23 21.19
CA CYS A 81 10.35 -14.37 22.54
C CYS A 81 11.22 -15.29 23.40
N LYS A 82 11.68 -16.43 22.86
CA LYS A 82 12.56 -17.36 23.59
C LYS A 82 13.90 -16.73 23.98
N TYR A 83 14.50 -15.97 23.05
CA TYR A 83 15.75 -15.26 23.32
C TYR A 83 15.58 -14.22 24.43
N ILE A 84 14.54 -13.37 24.33
CA ILE A 84 14.28 -12.32 25.32
C ILE A 84 13.91 -12.94 26.68
N ASP A 85 13.12 -14.02 26.70
CA ASP A 85 12.78 -14.75 27.93
C ASP A 85 14.02 -15.28 28.65
N SER A 86 14.98 -15.82 27.89
CA SER A 86 16.26 -16.29 28.43
C SER A 86 17.11 -15.11 28.92
N PHE A 87 17.13 -14.00 28.18
CA PHE A 87 17.84 -12.79 28.58
C PHE A 87 17.30 -12.19 29.88
N LEU A 88 15.97 -12.25 30.08
CA LEU A 88 15.30 -11.67 31.23
C LEU A 88 15.32 -12.55 32.49
N GLU A 89 15.92 -13.75 32.45
CA GLU A 89 15.88 -14.72 33.57
C GLU A 89 16.19 -14.07 34.94
N LYS A 90 17.25 -13.27 35.00
CA LYS A 90 17.71 -12.59 36.23
C LYS A 90 17.66 -11.06 36.15
N ARG A 91 16.89 -10.51 35.20
CA ARG A 91 16.88 -9.07 34.91
C ARG A 91 15.49 -8.47 35.08
N THR A 92 15.45 -7.25 35.63
CA THR A 92 14.22 -6.46 35.79
C THR A 92 13.98 -5.53 34.60
N PHE A 93 15.05 -5.06 33.96
CA PHE A 93 15.04 -4.22 32.76
C PHE A 93 15.99 -4.80 31.71
N LEU A 94 15.80 -4.44 30.44
CA LEU A 94 16.67 -4.91 29.35
C LEU A 94 18.08 -4.32 29.44
N VAL A 95 18.21 -3.09 29.94
CA VAL A 95 19.50 -2.41 30.13
C VAL A 95 19.56 -1.77 31.51
N GLY A 96 20.65 -2.00 32.23
CA GLY A 96 20.89 -1.42 33.55
C GLY A 96 19.83 -1.80 34.59
N HIS A 97 19.44 -0.80 35.40
CA HIS A 97 18.57 -0.99 36.58
C HIS A 97 17.32 -0.09 36.60
N SER A 98 16.97 0.54 35.48
CA SER A 98 15.73 1.32 35.37
C SER A 98 15.21 1.35 33.94
N LEU A 99 13.94 1.74 33.76
CA LEU A 99 13.26 1.76 32.46
C LEU A 99 14.06 2.56 31.42
N SER A 100 14.27 1.95 30.26
CA SER A 100 14.95 2.55 29.12
C SER A 100 14.09 2.52 27.86
N ILE A 101 14.53 3.22 26.82
CA ILE A 101 13.89 3.14 25.51
C ILE A 101 13.88 1.71 24.93
N ALA A 102 14.86 0.87 25.30
CA ALA A 102 14.92 -0.53 24.89
C ALA A 102 13.70 -1.30 25.42
N ASP A 103 13.34 -1.08 26.70
CA ASP A 103 12.18 -1.72 27.32
C ASP A 103 10.89 -1.32 26.61
N ILE A 104 10.74 -0.04 26.28
CA ILE A 104 9.55 0.46 25.56
C ILE A 104 9.48 -0.12 24.15
N ALA A 105 10.61 -0.21 23.44
CA ALA A 105 10.65 -0.76 22.09
C ALA A 105 10.25 -2.23 22.05
N ILE A 106 10.78 -3.06 22.95
CA ILE A 106 10.41 -4.48 23.03
C ILE A 106 8.97 -4.66 23.53
N TRP A 107 8.54 -3.87 24.53
CA TRP A 107 7.21 -3.97 25.09
C TRP A 107 6.15 -3.61 24.05
N SER A 108 6.35 -2.50 23.33
CA SER A 108 5.45 -2.07 22.26
C SER A 108 5.45 -3.03 21.07
N GLY A 109 6.60 -3.61 20.72
CA GLY A 109 6.71 -4.66 19.71
C GLY A 109 5.84 -5.87 20.04
N LEU A 110 5.89 -6.37 21.29
CA LEU A 110 5.06 -7.48 21.74
C LEU A 110 3.57 -7.10 21.75
N ALA A 111 3.22 -5.96 22.35
CA ALA A 111 1.84 -5.48 22.43
C ALA A 111 1.21 -5.28 21.03
N GLY A 112 2.00 -4.78 20.07
CA GLY A 112 1.59 -4.56 18.68
C GLY A 112 1.21 -5.83 17.91
N THR A 113 1.68 -7.01 18.33
CA THR A 113 1.26 -8.29 17.70
C THR A 113 -0.12 -8.79 18.16
N GLY A 114 -0.76 -8.08 19.10
CA GLY A 114 -2.15 -8.29 19.51
C GLY A 114 -2.43 -9.71 20.02
N VAL A 115 -3.35 -10.41 19.36
CA VAL A 115 -3.85 -11.74 19.77
C VAL A 115 -2.72 -12.77 19.87
N ARG A 116 -1.69 -12.64 19.05
CA ARG A 116 -0.55 -13.57 19.02
C ARG A 116 0.23 -13.52 20.33
N TRP A 117 0.63 -12.32 20.77
CA TRP A 117 1.28 -12.15 22.06
C TRP A 117 0.35 -12.54 23.21
N GLU A 118 -0.94 -12.18 23.16
CA GLU A 118 -1.87 -12.50 24.23
C GLU A 118 -2.04 -14.02 24.45
N SER A 119 -2.01 -14.81 23.38
CA SER A 119 -2.01 -16.27 23.46
C SER A 119 -0.76 -16.80 24.17
N LEU A 120 0.42 -16.29 23.81
CA LEU A 120 1.69 -16.69 24.44
C LEU A 120 1.80 -16.17 25.88
N ARG A 121 1.29 -14.97 26.16
CA ARG A 121 1.30 -14.35 27.49
C ARG A 121 0.48 -15.14 28.50
N LYS A 122 -0.61 -15.77 28.05
CA LYS A 122 -1.42 -16.70 28.84
C LYS A 122 -0.82 -18.10 28.95
N SER A 123 0.14 -18.44 28.07
CA SER A 123 0.87 -19.69 28.16
C SER A 123 1.92 -19.62 29.28
N LYS A 124 2.35 -20.78 29.79
CA LYS A 124 3.49 -20.88 30.71
C LYS A 124 4.84 -21.01 29.98
N LYS A 125 4.90 -20.67 28.69
CA LYS A 125 6.06 -20.93 27.82
C LYS A 125 7.23 -19.96 28.07
N PHE A 126 6.94 -18.68 28.33
CA PHE A 126 7.94 -17.61 28.47
C PHE A 126 7.76 -16.86 29.79
N THR A 127 8.04 -17.55 30.90
CA THR A 127 7.71 -17.08 32.25
C THR A 127 8.39 -15.75 32.60
N ASN A 128 9.65 -15.55 32.21
CA ASN A 128 10.42 -14.35 32.54
C ASN A 128 9.98 -13.16 31.68
N LEU A 129 9.72 -13.40 30.39
CA LEU A 129 9.21 -12.39 29.48
C LEU A 129 7.82 -11.91 29.90
N VAL A 130 6.94 -12.83 30.28
CA VAL A 130 5.59 -12.49 30.77
C VAL A 130 5.66 -11.74 32.09
N ARG A 131 6.52 -12.14 33.03
CA ARG A 131 6.78 -11.41 34.28
C ARG A 131 7.19 -9.97 33.99
N TRP A 132 8.22 -9.79 33.17
CA TRP A 132 8.74 -8.48 32.78
C TRP A 132 7.66 -7.64 32.09
N PHE A 133 6.98 -8.17 31.07
CA PHE A 133 5.95 -7.43 30.32
C PHE A 133 4.83 -6.93 31.22
N ASN A 134 4.37 -7.77 32.15
CA ASN A 134 3.32 -7.40 33.10
C ASN A 134 3.83 -6.41 34.16
N SER A 135 5.09 -6.50 34.59
CA SER A 135 5.69 -5.54 35.53
C SER A 135 5.77 -4.15 34.90
N ILE A 136 6.29 -4.05 33.66
CA ILE A 136 6.37 -2.81 32.91
C ILE A 136 4.97 -2.23 32.67
N ALA A 137 4.01 -3.07 32.28
CA ALA A 137 2.62 -2.65 32.07
C ALA A 137 1.93 -2.15 33.35
N ALA A 138 2.24 -2.73 34.52
CA ALA A 138 1.64 -2.35 35.79
C ALA A 138 2.24 -1.06 36.34
N GLU A 139 3.56 -0.93 36.32
CA GLU A 139 4.30 0.18 36.92
C GLU A 139 4.22 1.45 36.06
N TYR A 140 4.16 1.31 34.72
CA TYR A 140 4.15 2.43 33.78
C TYR A 140 2.84 2.53 32.98
N SER A 141 1.74 2.02 33.55
CA SER A 141 0.44 1.90 32.87
C SER A 141 -0.07 3.23 32.28
N ASP A 142 0.06 4.34 33.00
CA ASP A 142 -0.41 5.66 32.53
C ASP A 142 0.33 6.12 31.27
N ALA A 143 1.66 5.99 31.26
CA ALA A 143 2.50 6.32 30.11
C ALA A 143 2.25 5.38 28.92
N LEU A 144 2.04 4.09 29.18
CA LEU A 144 1.84 3.08 28.14
C LEU A 144 0.42 3.08 27.55
N ASN A 145 -0.59 3.45 28.32
CA ASN A 145 -1.99 3.52 27.87
C ASN A 145 -2.22 4.71 26.91
N GLU A 146 -1.56 5.84 27.17
CA GLU A 146 -1.60 7.01 26.27
C GLU A 146 -0.93 6.69 24.91
N VAL A 147 0.19 5.97 24.95
CA VAL A 147 0.86 5.41 23.77
C VAL A 147 -0.05 4.41 23.04
N THR A 148 -0.61 3.44 23.75
CA THR A 148 -1.39 2.36 23.13
C THR A 148 -2.69 2.86 22.50
N SER A 149 -3.36 3.83 23.14
CA SER A 149 -4.62 4.43 22.63
C SER A 149 -4.43 5.28 21.37
N THR A 150 -3.25 5.88 21.20
CA THR A 150 -2.92 6.71 20.03
C THR A 150 -2.49 5.87 18.82
N TYR A 151 -1.92 4.67 19.01
CA TYR A 151 -1.28 3.90 17.92
C TYR A 151 -1.91 2.56 17.56
N ILE A 152 -2.55 1.83 18.49
CA ILE A 152 -3.00 0.45 18.22
C ILE A 152 -4.44 0.40 17.67
N GLY A 153 -5.20 1.50 17.75
CA GLY A 153 -6.62 1.51 17.37
C GLY A 153 -7.46 0.52 18.21
N LYS A 154 -8.79 0.54 18.07
CA LYS A 154 -9.71 -0.35 18.81
C LYS A 154 -9.55 -1.83 18.38
N LYS A 155 -8.45 -2.47 18.75
CA LYS A 155 -8.31 -3.94 18.85
C LYS A 155 -7.54 -4.29 20.12
N GLY A 156 -8.28 -4.26 21.22
CA GLY A 156 -8.13 -5.15 22.37
C GLY A 156 -6.89 -4.99 23.25
N SER A 157 -6.88 -3.98 24.12
CA SER A 157 -6.21 -4.12 25.42
C SER A 157 -7.10 -4.95 26.34
N GLY A 158 -6.66 -6.16 26.69
CA GLY A 158 -7.27 -6.95 27.75
C GLY A 158 -7.06 -6.23 29.09
N LYS A 159 -8.16 -5.90 29.78
CA LYS A 159 -8.11 -5.30 31.13
C LYS A 159 -7.28 -6.16 32.10
N PRO A 160 -6.60 -5.57 33.09
CA PRO A 160 -5.91 -6.32 34.14
C PRO A 160 -6.92 -7.18 34.91
N VAL A 161 -6.65 -8.49 35.04
CA VAL A 161 -7.50 -9.40 35.81
C VAL A 161 -7.01 -9.45 37.25
N VAL A 162 -7.81 -8.90 38.17
CA VAL A 162 -7.72 -9.14 39.62
C VAL A 162 -8.19 -10.56 39.90
N ALA A 163 -7.39 -11.33 40.64
CA ALA A 163 -7.64 -12.74 40.92
C ALA A 163 -8.67 -12.97 42.05
N LYS A 164 -9.65 -13.87 41.82
CA LYS A 164 -10.21 -14.88 42.76
C LYS A 164 -11.46 -15.61 42.15
N PRO A 165 -11.87 -16.78 42.69
CA PRO A 165 -11.54 -18.13 42.22
C PRO A 165 -12.65 -18.77 41.36
N LYS A 166 -12.29 -19.68 40.44
CA LYS A 166 -13.28 -20.47 39.68
C LYS A 166 -13.53 -21.82 40.33
N GLY A 167 -14.81 -22.09 40.60
CA GLY A 167 -15.36 -23.43 40.73
C GLY A 167 -15.35 -24.17 39.38
N ALA A 168 -15.27 -25.48 39.49
CA ALA A 168 -15.09 -26.44 38.40
C ALA A 168 -16.29 -26.54 37.45
N GLN A 169 -16.03 -26.88 36.19
CA GLN A 169 -16.85 -27.86 35.45
C GLN A 169 -16.13 -28.38 34.19
N VAL A 170 -16.59 -29.54 33.75
CA VAL A 170 -15.90 -30.67 33.14
C VAL A 170 -16.36 -30.86 31.68
N VAL A 171 -15.39 -30.94 30.76
CA VAL A 171 -15.13 -31.98 29.73
C VAL A 171 -16.24 -32.38 28.73
N ASN A 172 -15.94 -32.35 27.42
CA ASN A 172 -15.83 -33.51 26.50
C ASN A 172 -15.96 -33.12 25.01
N GLY A 173 -15.17 -33.79 24.14
CA GLY A 173 -15.59 -34.00 22.75
C GLY A 173 -14.52 -34.07 21.65
N ALA A 174 -13.76 -35.16 21.63
CA ALA A 174 -13.28 -35.91 20.45
C ALA A 174 -12.37 -35.27 19.36
N ILE A 175 -11.22 -35.91 19.19
CA ILE A 175 -10.28 -35.85 18.07
C ILE A 175 -10.62 -36.99 17.09
N PRO A 176 -10.40 -36.83 15.77
CA PRO A 176 -9.98 -37.95 14.94
C PRO A 176 -8.60 -37.73 14.32
N GLU A 177 -7.88 -38.83 14.17
CA GLU A 177 -6.46 -38.96 13.89
C GLU A 177 -6.21 -39.49 12.46
N LYS A 178 -5.08 -39.08 11.88
CA LYS A 178 -4.18 -39.78 10.91
C LYS A 178 -3.99 -39.16 9.52
N GLY A 179 -2.69 -38.97 9.21
CA GLY A 179 -2.14 -38.85 7.86
C GLY A 179 -0.70 -38.32 7.86
N LYS A 180 0.29 -39.17 8.17
CA LYS A 180 1.72 -38.86 7.96
C LYS A 180 2.07 -39.09 6.49
N THR A 181 2.43 -38.02 5.78
CA THR A 181 3.35 -38.06 4.63
C THR A 181 4.22 -36.81 4.70
N GLY A 182 5.53 -37.00 4.73
CA GLY A 182 6.49 -35.90 4.79
C GLY A 182 6.71 -35.28 3.42
N THR A 183 6.58 -33.96 3.36
CA THR A 183 7.29 -33.01 2.50
C THR A 183 7.21 -31.67 3.22
N GLY A 184 8.31 -30.92 3.30
CA GLY A 184 8.39 -29.67 4.07
C GLY A 184 7.35 -28.62 3.65
N PRO A 185 7.01 -27.63 4.51
CA PRO A 185 6.01 -26.64 4.19
C PRO A 185 6.63 -25.56 3.28
N SER A 186 6.64 -25.79 1.97
CA SER A 186 6.52 -24.68 1.02
C SER A 186 5.04 -24.51 0.73
N SER A 187 4.39 -23.55 1.39
CA SER A 187 3.06 -23.09 0.99
C SER A 187 3.18 -22.41 -0.37
N GLU A 188 3.21 -23.18 -1.45
CA GLU A 188 3.24 -22.64 -2.81
C GLU A 188 1.97 -21.82 -3.03
N VAL A 189 2.17 -20.52 -3.23
CA VAL A 189 1.12 -19.57 -3.56
C VAL A 189 0.75 -19.77 -5.03
N ASP A 190 -0.48 -20.19 -5.30
CA ASP A 190 -0.97 -20.57 -6.63
C ASP A 190 -2.12 -19.67 -7.09
N LEU A 191 -2.36 -19.57 -8.40
CA LEU A 191 -3.47 -18.81 -8.97
C LEU A 191 -4.76 -19.65 -8.92
N PRO A 192 -5.83 -19.19 -8.24
CA PRO A 192 -7.07 -19.95 -8.13
C PRO A 192 -7.71 -20.25 -9.49
N GLY A 193 -7.91 -21.53 -9.80
CA GLY A 193 -8.53 -21.96 -11.05
C GLY A 193 -7.65 -21.78 -12.29
N ALA A 194 -6.34 -21.58 -12.12
CA ALA A 194 -5.40 -21.56 -13.23
C ALA A 194 -5.21 -22.94 -13.86
N GLU A 195 -5.26 -22.98 -15.19
CA GLU A 195 -5.00 -24.17 -15.98
C GLU A 195 -3.73 -23.97 -16.82
N ILE A 196 -2.88 -25.01 -16.84
CA ILE A 196 -1.64 -24.99 -17.62
C ILE A 196 -1.96 -24.72 -19.10
N GLY A 197 -1.20 -23.82 -19.72
CA GLY A 197 -1.36 -23.40 -21.12
C GLY A 197 -2.47 -22.36 -21.36
N LYS A 198 -3.35 -22.11 -20.37
CA LYS A 198 -4.50 -21.19 -20.53
C LYS A 198 -4.36 -19.89 -19.76
N VAL A 199 -3.42 -19.79 -18.82
CA VAL A 199 -3.18 -18.57 -18.06
C VAL A 199 -2.72 -17.45 -18.97
N ARG A 200 -3.40 -16.31 -18.88
CA ARG A 200 -3.03 -15.06 -19.55
C ARG A 200 -3.02 -13.91 -18.54
N LEU A 201 -1.89 -13.22 -18.49
CA LEU A 201 -1.51 -12.21 -17.49
C LEU A 201 -1.08 -10.92 -18.19
N ARG A 202 -0.96 -9.83 -17.43
CA ARG A 202 -0.40 -8.57 -17.95
C ARG A 202 0.37 -7.79 -16.90
N PHE A 203 1.49 -7.24 -17.31
CA PHE A 203 2.15 -6.13 -16.62
C PHE A 203 1.72 -4.83 -17.31
N ALA A 204 1.00 -3.99 -16.57
CA ALA A 204 0.34 -2.81 -17.13
C ALA A 204 0.83 -1.48 -16.51
N PRO A 205 2.07 -1.02 -16.79
CA PRO A 205 2.55 0.26 -16.27
C PRO A 205 1.92 1.47 -16.98
N GLU A 206 1.68 2.55 -16.22
CA GLU A 206 1.41 3.88 -16.77
C GLU A 206 2.74 4.51 -17.23
N PRO A 207 2.87 5.00 -18.48
CA PRO A 207 4.09 5.61 -19.00
C PRO A 207 4.32 7.03 -18.49
N SER A 208 4.34 7.22 -17.18
CA SER A 208 4.45 8.53 -16.49
C SER A 208 5.68 8.68 -15.58
N GLY A 209 6.63 7.74 -15.69
CA GLY A 209 7.87 7.74 -14.92
C GLY A 209 8.66 6.45 -15.10
N PHE A 210 9.80 6.37 -14.42
CA PHE A 210 10.70 5.21 -14.44
C PHE A 210 10.18 4.05 -13.59
N LEU A 211 10.52 2.80 -13.96
CA LEU A 211 10.24 1.66 -13.08
C LEU A 211 11.12 1.75 -11.84
N HIS A 212 10.58 1.27 -10.74
CA HIS A 212 11.28 1.12 -9.47
C HIS A 212 11.02 -0.27 -8.93
N ILE A 213 11.72 -0.68 -7.88
CA ILE A 213 11.65 -2.03 -7.34
C ILE A 213 10.23 -2.52 -7.02
N GLY A 214 9.32 -1.63 -6.61
CA GLY A 214 7.89 -1.97 -6.45
C GLY A 214 7.19 -2.40 -7.74
N HIS A 215 7.53 -1.81 -8.89
CA HIS A 215 7.05 -2.24 -10.20
C HIS A 215 7.73 -3.53 -10.65
N SER A 216 9.01 -3.72 -10.31
CA SER A 216 9.72 -4.98 -10.58
C SER A 216 9.01 -6.17 -9.93
N LYS A 217 8.48 -6.02 -8.69
CA LYS A 217 7.63 -7.05 -8.06
C LYS A 217 6.43 -7.41 -8.94
N ALA A 218 5.70 -6.41 -9.42
CA ALA A 218 4.53 -6.66 -10.27
C ALA A 218 4.91 -7.34 -11.60
N ALA A 219 5.96 -6.87 -12.27
CA ALA A 219 6.41 -7.43 -13.55
C ALA A 219 6.91 -8.88 -13.40
N LEU A 220 7.76 -9.13 -12.40
CA LEU A 220 8.36 -10.43 -12.15
C LEU A 220 7.34 -11.45 -11.62
N LEU A 221 6.36 -11.03 -10.82
CA LEU A 221 5.28 -11.92 -10.36
C LEU A 221 4.38 -12.35 -11.52
N ASN A 222 4.04 -11.43 -12.42
CA ASN A 222 3.30 -11.77 -13.64
C ASN A 222 4.11 -12.73 -14.53
N GLN A 223 5.41 -12.51 -14.68
CA GLN A 223 6.28 -13.44 -15.41
C GLN A 223 6.34 -14.83 -14.74
N TYR A 224 6.52 -14.87 -13.43
CA TYR A 224 6.62 -16.11 -12.66
C TYR A 224 5.40 -16.99 -12.89
N PHE A 225 4.19 -16.45 -12.75
CA PHE A 225 2.97 -17.21 -13.00
C PHE A 225 2.78 -17.56 -14.47
N ALA A 226 3.17 -16.70 -15.41
CA ALA A 226 3.14 -17.05 -16.83
C ALA A 226 4.02 -18.27 -17.11
N GLN A 227 5.21 -18.33 -16.52
CA GLN A 227 6.13 -19.47 -16.68
C GLN A 227 5.62 -20.73 -15.98
N ARG A 228 5.20 -20.61 -14.71
CA ARG A 228 4.69 -21.73 -13.89
C ARG A 228 3.53 -22.46 -14.57
N TYR A 229 2.62 -21.70 -15.18
CA TYR A 229 1.45 -22.25 -15.86
C TYR A 229 1.61 -22.38 -17.38
N GLN A 230 2.81 -22.23 -17.94
CA GLN A 230 3.03 -22.24 -19.40
C GLN A 230 2.06 -21.31 -20.15
N GLY A 231 1.72 -20.19 -19.51
CA GLY A 231 0.79 -19.18 -19.98
C GLY A 231 1.47 -18.06 -20.75
N GLN A 232 0.75 -16.95 -20.88
CA GLN A 232 1.18 -15.78 -21.65
C GLN A 232 1.18 -14.52 -20.79
N LEU A 233 2.17 -13.67 -21.01
CA LEU A 233 2.28 -12.34 -20.41
C LEU A 233 2.19 -11.26 -21.49
N ILE A 234 1.30 -10.30 -21.31
CA ILE A 234 1.23 -9.07 -22.13
C ILE A 234 1.93 -7.93 -21.39
N LEU A 235 2.71 -7.12 -22.11
CA LEU A 235 3.14 -5.81 -21.64
C LEU A 235 2.16 -4.77 -22.17
N ARG A 236 1.40 -4.11 -21.29
CA ARG A 236 0.42 -3.09 -21.70
C ARG A 236 0.81 -1.73 -21.17
N PHE A 237 0.92 -0.73 -22.02
CA PHE A 237 1.01 0.65 -21.55
C PHE A 237 -0.41 1.17 -21.28
N ASP A 238 -0.70 1.44 -20.00
CA ASP A 238 -1.98 2.05 -19.59
C ASP A 238 -1.94 3.56 -19.81
N ASP A 239 -1.90 3.95 -21.10
CA ASP A 239 -1.77 5.33 -21.59
C ASP A 239 -3.13 6.04 -21.71
N THR A 240 -3.72 6.37 -20.56
CA THR A 240 -5.05 7.02 -20.47
C THR A 240 -4.99 8.45 -19.94
N ASN A 241 -3.79 8.97 -19.70
CA ASN A 241 -3.57 10.25 -19.06
C ASN A 241 -2.53 11.10 -19.81
N PRO A 242 -2.97 11.82 -20.87
CA PRO A 242 -2.05 12.52 -21.77
C PRO A 242 -1.21 13.61 -21.09
N ALA A 243 -1.63 14.11 -19.93
CA ALA A 243 -0.91 15.16 -19.20
C ALA A 243 0.31 14.64 -18.42
N LYS A 244 0.44 13.33 -18.21
CA LYS A 244 1.53 12.73 -17.43
C LYS A 244 2.42 11.79 -18.23
N GLU A 245 2.01 11.47 -19.46
CA GLU A 245 2.58 10.38 -20.25
C GLU A 245 3.44 10.93 -21.39
N SER A 246 4.50 10.21 -21.74
CA SER A 246 5.38 10.60 -22.86
C SER A 246 5.96 9.38 -23.57
N SER A 247 6.36 9.56 -24.83
CA SER A 247 7.06 8.50 -25.59
C SER A 247 8.42 8.17 -24.99
N GLU A 248 9.11 9.14 -24.40
CA GLU A 248 10.36 8.92 -23.66
C GLU A 248 10.16 7.97 -22.47
N PHE A 249 9.05 8.09 -21.73
CA PHE A 249 8.75 7.14 -20.66
C PHE A 249 8.46 5.75 -21.20
N VAL A 250 7.76 5.62 -22.34
CA VAL A 250 7.55 4.31 -22.98
C VAL A 250 8.88 3.65 -23.33
N GLU A 251 9.80 4.38 -23.96
CA GLU A 251 11.13 3.87 -24.34
C GLU A 251 11.94 3.44 -23.12
N ASN A 252 11.95 4.26 -22.05
CA ASN A 252 12.63 3.91 -20.80
C ASN A 252 12.02 2.69 -20.11
N LEU A 253 10.69 2.60 -20.07
CA LEU A 253 9.99 1.45 -19.50
C LEU A 253 10.30 0.17 -20.27
N MET A 254 10.37 0.23 -21.61
CA MET A 254 10.76 -0.91 -22.44
C MET A 254 12.17 -1.39 -22.09
N LYS A 255 13.13 -0.46 -21.94
CA LYS A 255 14.50 -0.76 -21.52
C LYS A 255 14.54 -1.39 -20.12
N ASP A 256 13.76 -0.87 -19.18
CA ASP A 256 13.69 -1.43 -17.82
C ASP A 256 13.10 -2.85 -17.81
N VAL A 257 12.07 -3.10 -18.61
CA VAL A 257 11.45 -4.43 -18.78
C VAL A 257 12.44 -5.43 -19.39
N GLU A 258 13.18 -5.01 -20.42
CA GLU A 258 14.26 -5.80 -21.02
C GLU A 258 15.37 -6.08 -20.00
N THR A 259 15.78 -5.08 -19.24
CA THR A 259 16.79 -5.20 -18.17
C THR A 259 16.37 -6.20 -17.09
N LEU A 260 15.07 -6.24 -16.74
CA LEU A 260 14.52 -7.23 -15.81
C LEU A 260 14.39 -8.64 -16.42
N GLY A 261 14.66 -8.81 -17.71
CA GLY A 261 14.51 -10.09 -18.42
C GLY A 261 13.05 -10.54 -18.51
N VAL A 262 12.10 -9.60 -18.51
CA VAL A 262 10.66 -9.91 -18.56
C VAL A 262 10.24 -10.27 -19.98
N LYS A 263 9.82 -11.52 -20.19
CA LYS A 263 9.35 -12.04 -21.47
C LYS A 263 7.84 -11.87 -21.59
N TYR A 264 7.41 -11.28 -22.70
CA TYR A 264 6.01 -11.04 -23.03
C TYR A 264 5.73 -11.46 -24.48
N VAL A 265 4.46 -11.74 -24.78
CA VAL A 265 4.01 -12.20 -26.12
C VAL A 265 3.57 -11.06 -27.02
N ALA A 266 3.23 -9.90 -26.45
CA ALA A 266 2.79 -8.72 -27.17
C ALA A 266 3.01 -7.46 -26.32
N VAL A 267 3.21 -6.34 -27.02
CA VAL A 267 3.11 -4.99 -26.45
C VAL A 267 1.80 -4.39 -26.93
N THR A 268 0.97 -3.93 -26.00
CA THR A 268 -0.31 -3.29 -26.32
C THR A 268 -0.41 -1.92 -25.64
N HIS A 269 -1.32 -1.09 -26.13
CA HIS A 269 -1.61 0.21 -25.54
C HIS A 269 -3.10 0.32 -25.28
N THR A 270 -3.49 0.83 -24.11
CA THR A 270 -4.90 1.06 -23.79
C THR A 270 -5.54 2.05 -24.77
N SER A 271 -4.75 2.99 -25.30
CA SER A 271 -5.17 3.93 -26.33
C SER A 271 -5.57 3.30 -27.68
N ASP A 272 -5.12 2.08 -27.98
CA ASP A 272 -5.56 1.34 -29.18
C ASP A 272 -7.06 0.94 -29.07
N TYR A 273 -7.58 0.83 -27.85
CA TYR A 273 -8.98 0.44 -27.57
C TYR A 273 -9.93 1.61 -27.40
N PHE A 274 -9.47 2.87 -27.54
CA PHE A 274 -10.33 4.06 -27.35
C PHE A 274 -11.61 4.06 -28.19
N PRO A 275 -11.61 3.69 -29.48
CA PRO A 275 -12.86 3.59 -30.25
C PRO A 275 -13.89 2.66 -29.59
N GLN A 276 -13.45 1.45 -29.21
CA GLN A 276 -14.32 0.43 -28.61
C GLN A 276 -14.78 0.82 -27.19
N LEU A 277 -13.92 1.49 -26.42
CA LEU A 277 -14.27 2.03 -25.11
C LEU A 277 -15.33 3.14 -25.22
N MET A 278 -15.24 4.00 -26.24
CA MET A 278 -16.25 5.04 -26.49
C MET A 278 -17.58 4.44 -26.92
N GLU A 279 -17.58 3.44 -27.81
CA GLU A 279 -18.79 2.69 -28.18
C GLU A 279 -19.44 2.03 -26.95
N MET A 280 -18.63 1.45 -26.06
CA MET A 280 -19.11 0.87 -24.81
C MET A 280 -19.71 1.93 -23.89
N ALA A 281 -19.09 3.11 -23.78
CA ALA A 281 -19.63 4.23 -23.01
C ALA A 281 -21.00 4.67 -23.55
N GLU A 282 -21.15 4.82 -24.87
CA GLU A 282 -22.42 5.15 -25.51
C GLU A 282 -23.50 4.07 -25.28
N LYS A 283 -23.11 2.80 -25.35
CA LYS A 283 -24.00 1.68 -25.02
C LYS A 283 -24.50 1.77 -23.59
N LEU A 284 -23.62 2.03 -22.61
CA LEU A 284 -24.00 2.17 -21.21
C LEU A 284 -24.92 3.39 -20.98
N ILE A 285 -24.72 4.49 -21.69
CA ILE A 285 -25.65 5.64 -21.65
C ILE A 285 -27.05 5.22 -22.15
N ARG A 286 -27.12 4.51 -23.29
CA ARG A 286 -28.40 4.03 -23.86
C ARG A 286 -29.11 3.01 -22.98
N GLU A 287 -28.36 2.21 -22.23
CA GLU A 287 -28.90 1.28 -21.22
C GLU A 287 -29.25 1.96 -19.89
N GLY A 288 -29.07 3.28 -19.76
CA GLY A 288 -29.33 4.04 -18.53
C GLY A 288 -28.33 3.77 -17.40
N LYS A 289 -27.21 3.11 -17.71
CA LYS A 289 -26.14 2.71 -16.78
C LYS A 289 -25.00 3.72 -16.68
N ALA A 290 -25.05 4.80 -17.45
CA ALA A 290 -24.12 5.92 -17.37
C ALA A 290 -24.85 7.23 -17.67
N TYR A 291 -24.34 8.33 -17.11
CA TYR A 291 -24.89 9.67 -17.32
C TYR A 291 -23.76 10.70 -17.32
N VAL A 292 -23.99 11.84 -17.98
CA VAL A 292 -23.02 12.94 -18.03
C VAL A 292 -23.32 13.92 -16.91
N ASP A 293 -22.28 14.34 -16.20
CA ASP A 293 -22.35 15.19 -15.02
C ASP A 293 -21.47 16.43 -15.21
N ASP A 294 -22.07 17.61 -15.04
CA ASP A 294 -21.41 18.92 -15.05
C ASP A 294 -21.29 19.53 -13.64
N THR A 295 -21.55 18.73 -12.59
CA THR A 295 -21.38 19.15 -11.20
C THR A 295 -19.89 19.44 -10.92
N PRO A 296 -19.55 20.60 -10.31
CA PRO A 296 -18.17 20.94 -9.99
C PRO A 296 -17.48 19.86 -9.16
N GLN A 297 -16.19 19.62 -9.40
CA GLN A 297 -15.44 18.50 -8.83
C GLN A 297 -15.52 18.41 -7.29
N GLU A 298 -15.37 19.53 -6.58
CA GLU A 298 -15.44 19.55 -5.12
C GLU A 298 -16.84 19.22 -4.60
N GLN A 299 -17.88 19.71 -5.28
CA GLN A 299 -19.27 19.39 -4.94
C GLN A 299 -19.56 17.90 -5.22
N MET A 300 -19.19 17.41 -6.41
CA MET A 300 -19.34 15.99 -6.76
C MET A 300 -18.63 15.08 -5.75
N ARG A 301 -17.44 15.47 -5.28
CA ARG A 301 -16.70 14.72 -4.25
C ARG A 301 -17.48 14.68 -2.94
N LYS A 302 -18.02 15.81 -2.49
CA LYS A 302 -18.82 15.89 -1.27
C LYS A 302 -20.09 15.04 -1.38
N GLU A 303 -20.86 15.22 -2.45
CA GLU A 303 -22.08 14.45 -2.73
C GLU A 303 -21.81 12.95 -2.74
N ARG A 304 -20.72 12.50 -3.39
CA ARG A 304 -20.32 11.09 -3.38
C ARG A 304 -19.97 10.57 -1.98
N MET A 305 -19.31 11.37 -1.15
CA MET A 305 -18.97 10.99 0.22
C MET A 305 -20.21 10.88 1.11
N ASP A 306 -21.19 11.75 0.88
CA ASP A 306 -22.45 11.81 1.64
C ASP A 306 -23.55 10.89 1.04
N GLY A 307 -23.29 10.26 -0.11
CA GLY A 307 -24.26 9.39 -0.80
C GLY A 307 -25.39 10.16 -1.50
N ILE A 308 -25.20 11.44 -1.78
CA ILE A 308 -26.20 12.29 -2.42
C ILE A 308 -26.12 12.13 -3.94
N GLU A 309 -27.24 11.82 -4.58
CA GLU A 309 -27.32 11.73 -6.03
C GLU A 309 -27.08 13.09 -6.69
N SER A 310 -26.27 13.10 -7.76
CA SER A 310 -26.10 14.31 -8.58
C SER A 310 -27.43 14.71 -9.23
N LYS A 311 -27.67 16.02 -9.35
CA LYS A 311 -28.80 16.58 -10.11
C LYS A 311 -28.89 16.03 -11.55
N CYS A 312 -27.75 15.65 -12.14
CA CYS A 312 -27.64 15.15 -13.51
C CYS A 312 -27.91 13.63 -13.62
N ARG A 313 -27.99 12.91 -12.50
CA ARG A 313 -28.10 11.45 -12.46
C ARG A 313 -29.33 10.94 -13.22
N ASN A 314 -30.43 11.68 -13.15
CA ASN A 314 -31.72 11.32 -13.74
C ASN A 314 -32.00 12.05 -15.07
N ASN A 315 -30.98 12.59 -15.72
CA ASN A 315 -31.09 13.11 -17.09
C ASN A 315 -31.62 12.02 -18.04
N SER A 316 -32.41 12.42 -19.05
CA SER A 316 -32.87 11.49 -20.09
C SER A 316 -31.70 10.95 -20.91
N ILE A 317 -31.92 9.85 -21.62
CA ILE A 317 -30.90 9.25 -22.49
C ILE A 317 -30.47 10.25 -23.58
N GLU A 318 -31.42 10.99 -24.15
CA GLU A 318 -31.17 11.98 -25.20
C GLU A 318 -30.30 13.13 -24.69
N GLU A 319 -30.58 13.66 -23.49
CA GLU A 319 -29.77 14.74 -22.91
C GLU A 319 -28.35 14.23 -22.61
N ASN A 320 -28.20 13.03 -22.05
CA ASN A 320 -26.88 12.44 -21.81
C ASN A 320 -26.08 12.24 -23.11
N LEU A 321 -26.71 11.76 -24.18
CA LEU A 321 -26.06 11.61 -25.49
C LEU A 321 -25.69 12.95 -26.11
N LYS A 322 -26.50 14.00 -25.89
CA LYS A 322 -26.17 15.37 -26.32
C LYS A 322 -24.94 15.89 -25.59
N LEU A 323 -24.90 15.78 -24.26
CA LEU A 323 -23.76 16.19 -23.44
C LEU A 323 -22.50 15.38 -23.74
N TRP A 324 -22.66 14.08 -24.03
CA TRP A 324 -21.56 13.22 -24.46
C TRP A 324 -20.93 13.71 -25.77
N LYS A 325 -21.75 14.16 -26.73
CA LYS A 325 -21.23 14.78 -27.96
C LYS A 325 -20.48 16.09 -27.69
N GLU A 326 -20.99 16.93 -26.79
CA GLU A 326 -20.30 18.15 -26.34
C GLU A 326 -18.92 17.83 -25.71
N MET A 327 -18.86 16.75 -24.91
CA MET A 327 -17.61 16.24 -24.36
C MET A 327 -16.64 15.78 -25.47
N ILE A 328 -17.10 14.98 -26.43
CA ILE A 328 -16.28 14.49 -27.55
C ILE A 328 -15.68 15.65 -28.37
N THR A 329 -16.50 16.65 -28.70
CA THR A 329 -16.03 17.83 -29.46
C THR A 329 -15.14 18.74 -28.60
N GLY A 330 -15.22 18.62 -27.27
CA GLY A 330 -14.53 19.46 -26.31
C GLY A 330 -15.01 20.91 -26.36
N SER A 331 -16.33 21.10 -26.44
CA SER A 331 -16.94 22.42 -26.31
C SER A 331 -16.73 22.99 -24.89
N GLU A 332 -17.00 24.28 -24.69
CA GLU A 332 -16.84 24.92 -23.37
C GLU A 332 -17.65 24.21 -22.27
N ARG A 333 -18.86 23.71 -22.61
CA ARG A 333 -19.67 22.90 -21.70
C ARG A 333 -19.07 21.51 -21.53
N GLY A 334 -18.70 20.84 -22.62
CA GLY A 334 -18.10 19.51 -22.58
C GLY A 334 -16.81 19.42 -21.76
N LEU A 335 -15.99 20.46 -21.76
CA LEU A 335 -14.77 20.54 -20.95
C LEU A 335 -15.04 20.57 -19.44
N LYS A 336 -16.24 20.99 -19.02
CA LYS A 336 -16.68 21.01 -17.62
C LYS A 336 -17.40 19.70 -17.21
N CYS A 337 -17.68 18.83 -18.17
CA CYS A 337 -18.41 17.58 -17.96
C CYS A 337 -17.49 16.38 -17.73
N CYS A 338 -18.03 15.37 -17.06
CA CYS A 338 -17.49 14.01 -17.01
C CYS A 338 -18.60 12.98 -17.23
N LEU A 339 -18.25 11.79 -17.71
CA LEU A 339 -19.18 10.67 -17.76
C LEU A 339 -19.04 9.85 -16.49
N ARG A 340 -20.15 9.53 -15.84
CA ARG A 340 -20.19 8.72 -14.62
C ARG A 340 -20.98 7.44 -14.84
N GLY A 341 -20.54 6.36 -14.23
CA GLY A 341 -21.35 5.15 -14.11
C GLY A 341 -22.54 5.40 -13.18
N LYS A 342 -23.68 4.80 -13.49
CA LYS A 342 -24.86 4.78 -12.62
C LYS A 342 -24.87 3.47 -11.85
N LEU A 343 -24.18 3.47 -10.73
CA LEU A 343 -24.06 2.35 -9.81
C LEU A 343 -24.96 2.60 -8.58
N ASP A 344 -24.45 2.43 -7.36
CA ASP A 344 -25.21 2.63 -6.12
C ASP A 344 -24.59 3.70 -5.24
N MET A 345 -25.30 4.83 -5.09
CA MET A 345 -24.87 5.97 -4.28
C MET A 345 -24.95 5.69 -2.77
N GLN A 346 -25.76 4.71 -2.34
CA GLN A 346 -25.89 4.30 -0.94
C GLN A 346 -24.91 3.19 -0.54
N ASP A 347 -24.13 2.65 -1.47
CA ASP A 347 -23.24 1.53 -1.19
C ASP A 347 -22.20 1.91 -0.09
N PRO A 348 -21.97 1.05 0.91
CA PRO A 348 -20.93 1.28 1.92
C PRO A 348 -19.53 1.39 1.30
N ASN A 349 -19.27 0.69 0.19
CA ASN A 349 -18.07 0.83 -0.60
C ASN A 349 -18.17 2.06 -1.51
N LYS A 350 -17.45 3.11 -1.12
CA LYS A 350 -17.43 4.40 -1.84
C LYS A 350 -16.92 4.31 -3.28
N SER A 351 -16.22 3.24 -3.67
CA SER A 351 -15.80 3.02 -5.06
C SER A 351 -16.98 2.73 -6.01
N LEU A 352 -18.07 2.19 -5.47
CA LEU A 352 -19.31 1.88 -6.19
C LEU A 352 -20.29 3.05 -6.26
N ARG A 353 -19.95 4.21 -5.67
CA ARG A 353 -20.79 5.42 -5.73
C ARG A 353 -20.49 6.23 -6.98
N ASP A 354 -21.22 5.90 -8.04
CA ASP A 354 -21.22 6.54 -9.36
C ASP A 354 -19.82 7.05 -9.80
N PRO A 355 -18.86 6.14 -10.02
CA PRO A 355 -17.49 6.51 -10.37
C PRO A 355 -17.41 7.17 -11.75
N VAL A 356 -16.40 8.03 -11.92
CA VAL A 356 -16.13 8.66 -13.21
C VAL A 356 -15.56 7.63 -14.19
N TYR A 357 -16.16 7.53 -15.37
CA TYR A 357 -15.72 6.68 -16.47
C TYR A 357 -14.91 7.44 -17.52
N TYR A 358 -15.30 8.67 -17.85
CA TYR A 358 -14.55 9.54 -18.77
C TYR A 358 -14.41 10.94 -18.21
N ARG A 359 -13.27 11.57 -18.51
CA ARG A 359 -12.98 12.97 -18.20
C ARG A 359 -12.54 13.71 -19.46
N SER A 360 -12.88 14.99 -19.53
CA SER A 360 -12.38 15.89 -20.56
C SER A 360 -10.96 16.34 -20.23
N ASN A 361 -10.06 16.30 -21.21
CA ASN A 361 -8.71 16.83 -21.11
C ASN A 361 -8.26 17.33 -22.50
N PRO A 362 -7.98 18.63 -22.69
CA PRO A 362 -7.61 19.17 -23.98
C PRO A 362 -6.15 18.86 -24.39
N VAL A 363 -5.34 18.28 -23.49
CA VAL A 363 -3.93 17.94 -23.76
C VAL A 363 -3.85 16.84 -24.82
N PRO A 364 -3.04 17.03 -25.90
CA PRO A 364 -2.79 15.98 -26.89
C PRO A 364 -2.12 14.74 -26.29
N HIS A 365 -2.53 13.57 -26.75
CA HIS A 365 -1.95 12.29 -26.33
C HIS A 365 -0.64 12.01 -27.05
N HIS A 366 0.36 11.46 -26.35
CA HIS A 366 1.71 11.27 -26.88
C HIS A 366 1.76 10.37 -28.15
N ARG A 367 0.89 9.35 -28.27
CA ARG A 367 0.80 8.48 -29.48
C ARG A 367 -0.16 8.95 -30.57
N ILE A 368 -1.32 9.48 -30.20
CA ILE A 368 -2.46 9.69 -31.11
C ILE A 368 -2.81 11.17 -31.30
N GLY A 369 -1.99 12.07 -30.73
CA GLY A 369 -2.11 13.51 -30.88
C GLY A 369 -3.42 14.06 -30.35
N ALA A 370 -3.95 15.07 -31.03
CA ALA A 370 -5.17 15.79 -30.64
C ALA A 370 -6.48 15.10 -31.09
N LYS A 371 -6.43 13.82 -31.48
CA LYS A 371 -7.60 13.09 -32.01
C LYS A 371 -8.76 13.02 -31.00
N TYR A 372 -8.45 12.92 -29.71
CA TYR A 372 -9.44 12.83 -28.64
C TYR A 372 -9.25 13.97 -27.63
N LYS A 373 -10.38 14.46 -27.10
CA LYS A 373 -10.42 15.43 -25.99
C LYS A 373 -11.03 14.87 -24.72
N ILE A 374 -11.42 13.60 -24.76
CA ILE A 374 -11.89 12.85 -23.62
C ILE A 374 -11.09 11.58 -23.48
N TYR A 375 -10.84 11.19 -22.24
CA TYR A 375 -10.02 10.04 -21.92
C TYR A 375 -10.73 9.20 -20.85
N PRO A 376 -10.74 7.87 -20.99
CA PRO A 376 -11.32 7.00 -19.98
C PRO A 376 -10.49 7.08 -18.68
N THR A 377 -11.13 6.79 -17.56
CA THR A 377 -10.42 6.56 -16.30
C THR A 377 -9.86 5.14 -16.28
N TYR A 378 -8.83 4.93 -15.46
CA TYR A 378 -8.28 3.59 -15.23
C TYR A 378 -9.37 2.58 -14.81
N ASP A 379 -10.28 2.99 -13.92
CA ASP A 379 -11.33 2.09 -13.41
C ASP A 379 -12.33 1.65 -14.50
N PHE A 380 -12.51 2.44 -15.56
CA PHE A 380 -13.37 2.09 -16.69
C PHE A 380 -12.60 1.32 -17.78
N ALA A 381 -11.39 1.76 -18.12
CA ALA A 381 -10.60 1.16 -19.18
C ALA A 381 -10.03 -0.20 -18.80
N CYS A 382 -9.47 -0.35 -17.60
CA CYS A 382 -8.74 -1.54 -17.19
C CYS A 382 -9.60 -2.83 -17.24
N PRO A 383 -10.83 -2.88 -16.69
CA PRO A 383 -11.67 -4.08 -16.80
C PRO A 383 -12.02 -4.41 -18.27
N PHE A 384 -12.35 -3.39 -19.07
CA PHE A 384 -12.69 -3.58 -20.47
C PHE A 384 -11.52 -4.18 -21.26
N VAL A 385 -10.35 -3.56 -21.18
CA VAL A 385 -9.16 -4.02 -21.94
C VAL A 385 -8.68 -5.37 -21.45
N ASP A 386 -8.68 -5.61 -20.13
CA ASP A 386 -8.36 -6.94 -19.59
C ASP A 386 -9.30 -8.01 -20.17
N ALA A 387 -10.61 -7.74 -20.24
CA ALA A 387 -11.58 -8.65 -20.83
C ALA A 387 -11.29 -8.92 -22.32
N LEU A 388 -11.07 -7.87 -23.12
CA LEU A 388 -10.80 -8.00 -24.56
C LEU A 388 -9.47 -8.72 -24.85
N GLU A 389 -8.43 -8.46 -24.07
CA GLU A 389 -7.11 -9.08 -24.23
C GLU A 389 -7.04 -10.53 -23.76
N GLY A 390 -8.15 -11.09 -23.25
CA GLY A 390 -8.17 -12.47 -22.78
C GLY A 390 -7.44 -12.69 -21.45
N ILE A 391 -7.10 -11.64 -20.69
CA ILE A 391 -6.54 -11.73 -19.34
C ILE A 391 -7.41 -12.62 -18.44
N THR A 392 -6.84 -13.73 -17.97
CA THR A 392 -7.52 -14.65 -17.06
C THR A 392 -7.40 -14.19 -15.60
N HIS A 393 -6.20 -13.72 -15.24
CA HIS A 393 -5.84 -13.31 -13.90
C HIS A 393 -5.22 -11.90 -13.94
N ALA A 394 -5.92 -10.95 -13.32
CA ALA A 394 -5.47 -9.58 -13.18
C ALA A 394 -4.73 -9.44 -11.85
N LEU A 395 -3.40 -9.50 -11.89
CA LEU A 395 -2.59 -9.26 -10.69
C LEU A 395 -2.58 -7.77 -10.35
N ARG A 396 -2.92 -7.43 -9.11
CA ARG A 396 -3.00 -6.04 -8.62
C ARG A 396 -2.45 -5.94 -7.20
N SER A 397 -1.89 -4.78 -6.86
CA SER A 397 -1.50 -4.49 -5.48
C SER A 397 -2.73 -4.32 -4.58
N SER A 398 -2.58 -4.67 -3.30
CA SER A 398 -3.65 -4.59 -2.29
C SER A 398 -4.19 -3.18 -2.03
N GLU A 399 -3.53 -2.12 -2.53
CA GLU A 399 -4.03 -0.73 -2.46
C GLU A 399 -5.30 -0.52 -3.30
N TYR A 400 -5.61 -1.45 -4.20
CA TYR A 400 -6.79 -1.44 -5.05
C TYR A 400 -7.94 -2.29 -4.53
N HIS A 401 -7.83 -2.88 -3.34
CA HIS A 401 -8.81 -3.84 -2.81
C HIS A 401 -10.26 -3.35 -2.87
N ASP A 402 -10.51 -2.12 -2.39
CA ASP A 402 -11.85 -1.51 -2.40
C ASP A 402 -12.41 -1.35 -3.83
N ARG A 403 -11.57 -1.36 -4.86
CA ARG A 403 -11.95 -1.23 -6.27
C ARG A 403 -12.16 -2.56 -6.97
N ASN A 404 -11.97 -3.70 -6.30
CA ASN A 404 -12.22 -5.01 -6.92
C ASN A 404 -13.72 -5.20 -7.18
N ALA A 405 -14.57 -4.82 -6.23
CA ALA A 405 -16.03 -4.83 -6.42
C ALA A 405 -16.45 -3.90 -7.58
N GLN A 406 -15.83 -2.73 -7.69
CA GLN A 406 -16.04 -1.80 -8.80
C GLN A 406 -15.66 -2.42 -10.15
N TYR A 407 -14.50 -3.08 -10.22
CA TYR A 407 -14.02 -3.75 -11.42
C TYR A 407 -14.98 -4.85 -11.87
N GLU A 408 -15.41 -5.73 -10.96
CA GLU A 408 -16.37 -6.79 -11.27
C GLU A 408 -17.72 -6.23 -11.71
N ARG A 409 -18.22 -5.21 -11.02
CA ARG A 409 -19.49 -4.55 -11.37
C ARG A 409 -19.44 -3.94 -12.76
N ILE A 410 -18.36 -3.26 -13.12
CA ILE A 410 -18.17 -2.66 -14.44
C ILE A 410 -18.15 -3.74 -15.54
N LEU A 411 -17.46 -4.87 -15.32
CA LEU A 411 -17.47 -6.00 -16.26
C LEU A 411 -18.89 -6.55 -16.48
N GLN A 412 -19.66 -6.72 -15.40
CA GLN A 412 -21.05 -7.18 -15.47
C GLN A 412 -21.91 -6.18 -16.25
N ASP A 413 -21.76 -4.88 -15.99
CA ASP A 413 -22.53 -3.85 -16.66
C ASP A 413 -22.23 -3.79 -18.17
N MET A 414 -20.97 -3.98 -18.55
CA MET A 414 -20.52 -4.11 -19.94
C MET A 414 -20.91 -5.45 -20.60
N ARG A 415 -21.34 -6.44 -19.80
CA ARG A 415 -21.62 -7.84 -20.19
C ARG A 415 -20.39 -8.53 -20.79
N LEU A 416 -19.23 -8.29 -20.19
CA LEU A 416 -17.96 -8.88 -20.59
C LEU A 416 -17.62 -10.10 -19.73
N ARG A 417 -16.70 -10.93 -20.23
CA ARG A 417 -16.22 -12.11 -19.51
C ARG A 417 -15.60 -11.70 -18.17
N LYS A 418 -15.73 -12.56 -17.16
CA LYS A 418 -15.07 -12.35 -15.88
C LYS A 418 -13.54 -12.43 -16.04
N VAL A 419 -12.84 -11.57 -15.31
CA VAL A 419 -11.39 -11.63 -15.09
C VAL A 419 -11.17 -11.80 -13.60
N ASN A 420 -10.39 -12.81 -13.21
CA ASN A 420 -10.13 -13.07 -11.79
C ASN A 420 -9.09 -12.08 -11.28
N ILE A 421 -9.38 -11.35 -10.20
CA ILE A 421 -8.38 -10.49 -9.58
C ILE A 421 -7.57 -11.31 -8.59
N TYR A 422 -6.26 -11.20 -8.70
CA TYR A 422 -5.33 -11.77 -7.72
C TYR A 422 -4.55 -10.64 -7.07
N GLU A 423 -4.64 -10.53 -5.75
CA GLU A 423 -4.03 -9.43 -5.01
C GLU A 423 -2.68 -9.84 -4.44
N PHE A 424 -1.72 -8.92 -4.51
CA PHE A 424 -0.43 -9.07 -3.84
C PHE A 424 -0.12 -7.84 -2.98
N SER A 425 0.64 -8.05 -1.90
CA SER A 425 1.08 -6.95 -1.05
C SER A 425 2.04 -6.03 -1.81
N ARG A 426 1.79 -4.72 -1.71
CA ARG A 426 2.72 -3.71 -2.22
C ARG A 426 4.07 -3.87 -1.52
N LEU A 427 5.15 -3.84 -2.28
CA LEU A 427 6.49 -3.82 -1.73
C LEU A 427 6.77 -2.45 -1.12
N ASN A 428 7.04 -2.43 0.19
CA ASN A 428 7.57 -1.28 0.90
C ASN A 428 8.89 -1.70 1.54
N MET A 429 9.93 -0.89 1.36
CA MET A 429 11.24 -1.15 1.93
C MET A 429 11.59 -0.05 2.92
N VAL A 430 12.18 -0.42 4.05
CA VAL A 430 12.74 0.54 4.99
C VAL A 430 13.85 1.33 4.29
N TYR A 431 14.00 2.61 4.65
CA TYR A 431 14.98 3.54 4.07
C TYR A 431 14.82 3.83 2.57
N THR A 432 13.70 3.45 1.97
CA THR A 432 13.46 3.64 0.53
C THR A 432 12.15 4.40 0.30
N LEU A 433 12.21 5.45 -0.52
CA LEU A 433 11.02 6.17 -0.97
C LEU A 433 10.65 5.70 -2.38
N LEU A 434 9.42 5.21 -2.55
CA LEU A 434 8.92 4.72 -3.86
C LEU A 434 7.92 5.67 -4.52
N SER A 435 7.54 6.78 -3.87
CA SER A 435 6.57 7.69 -4.47
C SER A 435 7.22 8.50 -5.61
N LYS A 436 6.54 8.55 -6.77
CA LYS A 436 7.00 9.31 -7.94
C LYS A 436 7.30 10.78 -7.60
N ARG A 437 6.45 11.39 -6.74
CA ARG A 437 6.62 12.77 -6.27
C ARG A 437 7.94 12.98 -5.51
N ASN A 438 8.26 12.08 -4.58
CA ASN A 438 9.48 12.23 -3.78
C ASN A 438 10.71 11.97 -4.64
N LEU A 439 10.71 10.93 -5.46
CA LEU A 439 11.84 10.63 -6.35
C LEU A 439 12.14 11.77 -7.31
N ARG A 440 11.09 12.35 -7.91
CA ARG A 440 11.22 13.52 -8.79
C ARG A 440 11.86 14.71 -8.06
N TRP A 441 11.45 14.99 -6.83
CA TRP A 441 12.02 16.08 -6.03
C TRP A 441 13.54 15.93 -5.83
N PHE A 442 14.04 14.73 -5.56
CA PHE A 442 15.49 14.49 -5.41
C PHE A 442 16.27 14.78 -6.71
N VAL A 443 15.70 14.42 -7.87
CA VAL A 443 16.31 14.70 -9.18
C VAL A 443 16.28 16.19 -9.47
N GLU A 444 15.12 16.83 -9.34
CA GLU A 444 14.93 18.26 -9.63
C GLU A 444 15.78 19.17 -8.72
N ASN A 445 16.06 18.74 -7.50
CA ASN A 445 16.88 19.48 -6.53
C ASN A 445 18.36 19.07 -6.54
N GLY A 446 18.81 18.31 -7.54
CA GLY A 446 20.21 17.90 -7.72
C GLY A 446 20.80 17.13 -6.54
N LYS A 447 19.96 16.41 -5.78
CA LYS A 447 20.40 15.58 -4.65
C LYS A 447 20.92 14.22 -5.11
N VAL A 448 20.66 13.87 -6.37
CA VAL A 448 21.17 12.71 -7.09
C VAL A 448 21.61 13.10 -8.51
N GLU A 449 22.40 12.24 -9.14
CA GLU A 449 22.88 12.46 -10.52
C GLU A 449 21.74 12.41 -11.55
N GLY A 450 20.72 11.59 -11.29
CA GLY A 450 19.62 11.35 -12.20
C GLY A 450 18.73 10.21 -11.73
N TRP A 451 17.87 9.73 -12.64
CA TRP A 451 16.97 8.60 -12.37
C TRP A 451 17.70 7.26 -12.30
N ASP A 452 18.90 7.16 -12.88
CA ASP A 452 19.76 6.00 -12.86
C ASP A 452 20.80 6.04 -11.73
N ASP A 453 20.75 7.02 -10.82
CA ASP A 453 21.68 7.13 -9.71
C ASP A 453 21.69 5.82 -8.87
N PRO A 454 22.86 5.25 -8.51
CA PRO A 454 22.95 4.00 -7.77
C PRO A 454 22.25 4.01 -6.39
N ARG A 455 21.91 5.19 -5.85
CA ARG A 455 21.15 5.33 -4.59
C ARG A 455 19.64 5.27 -4.81
N PHE A 456 19.17 5.43 -6.05
CA PHE A 456 17.76 5.41 -6.38
C PHE A 456 17.20 3.98 -6.46
N PRO A 457 15.93 3.78 -6.06
CA PRO A 457 15.27 2.47 -6.13
C PRO A 457 14.69 2.17 -7.52
N THR A 458 15.09 2.93 -8.54
CA THR A 458 14.72 2.68 -9.94
C THR A 458 15.38 1.40 -10.44
N VAL A 459 14.81 0.76 -11.46
CA VAL A 459 15.43 -0.43 -12.08
C VAL A 459 16.84 -0.09 -12.58
N GLN A 460 16.98 1.06 -13.24
CA GLN A 460 18.27 1.53 -13.75
C GLN A 460 19.26 1.79 -12.61
N GLY A 461 18.82 2.44 -11.52
CA GLY A 461 19.66 2.74 -10.36
C GLY A 461 20.17 1.49 -9.64
N ILE A 462 19.28 0.54 -9.35
CA ILE A 462 19.66 -0.70 -8.65
C ILE A 462 20.57 -1.58 -9.50
N VAL A 463 20.35 -1.62 -10.82
CA VAL A 463 21.23 -2.37 -11.74
C VAL A 463 22.58 -1.69 -11.89
N ARG A 464 22.62 -0.35 -12.02
CA ARG A 464 23.87 0.42 -12.03
C ARG A 464 24.66 0.26 -10.73
N ARG A 465 23.98 0.09 -9.58
CA ARG A 465 24.60 -0.23 -8.29
C ARG A 465 25.25 -1.62 -8.27
N GLY A 466 24.89 -2.51 -9.19
CA GLY A 466 25.41 -3.88 -9.28
C GLY A 466 24.45 -4.96 -8.77
N LEU A 467 23.16 -4.65 -8.57
CA LEU A 467 22.17 -5.66 -8.22
C LEU A 467 21.97 -6.64 -9.39
N LYS A 468 22.12 -7.94 -9.11
CA LYS A 468 21.84 -8.99 -10.07
C LYS A 468 20.34 -9.25 -10.15
N ILE A 469 19.82 -9.39 -11.37
CA ILE A 469 18.38 -9.60 -11.61
C ILE A 469 17.90 -10.90 -10.97
N GLU A 470 18.73 -11.94 -10.99
CA GLU A 470 18.41 -13.23 -10.37
C GLU A 470 18.20 -13.09 -8.86
N ALA A 471 19.01 -12.25 -8.20
CA ALA A 471 18.86 -11.97 -6.77
C ALA A 471 17.57 -11.20 -6.49
N LEU A 472 17.19 -10.26 -7.37
CA LEU A 472 15.94 -9.53 -7.27
C LEU A 472 14.72 -10.46 -7.44
N VAL A 473 14.78 -11.40 -8.39
CA VAL A 473 13.74 -12.41 -8.60
C VAL A 473 13.57 -13.29 -7.38
N GLN A 474 14.67 -13.83 -6.84
CA GLN A 474 14.63 -14.66 -5.62
C GLN A 474 14.04 -13.88 -4.44
N PHE A 475 14.51 -12.64 -4.22
CA PHE A 475 13.96 -11.78 -3.18
C PHE A 475 12.44 -11.57 -3.33
N ILE A 476 11.93 -11.37 -4.55
CA ILE A 476 10.49 -11.18 -4.77
C ILE A 476 9.68 -12.46 -4.53
N LEU A 477 10.23 -13.63 -4.84
CA LEU A 477 9.54 -14.92 -4.67
C LEU A 477 9.52 -15.40 -3.21
N GLU A 478 10.49 -14.99 -2.40
CA GLU A 478 10.54 -15.28 -0.96
C GLU A 478 9.55 -14.44 -0.13
N GLN A 479 8.96 -13.38 -0.70
CA GLN A 479 8.05 -12.43 -0.05
C GLN A 479 6.58 -12.73 -0.35
#